data_AF-A0A919GZT7-F1
#
_entry.id   AF-A0A919GZT7-F1
#
_cell.length_a   1.000
_cell.length_b   1.000
_cell.length_c   1.000
_cell.angle_alpha   90.00
_cell.angle_beta   90.00
_cell.angle_gamma   90.00
#
_symmetry.space_group_name_H-M   'P 1'
#
loop_
_entity.id
_entity.type
_entity.pdbx_description
1 polymer ?
#
loop_
_entity_poly.entity_id
_entity_poly.type
_entity_poly.pdbx_seq_one_letter_code
_entity_poly.pdbx_strand_id
1 'polypeptide(L)'
;MRAAARPDLAAAWRRIEELSGQRGQDPAAVLSVERLSHLSGVEPARVSGVVAGTVGELPLDQRVHLRFLRLRATRRDKHGREWPLAAIADDFDAPGASLGPLNAGTGLPRLGHAAGVQRFFGVYAGFLLADSKSAVERALALAAATAPERCDDLEHLSHLTGMTPQAIRLTLDGRPPRLPLKEQVHQRFEHLRRTRPREDGQPHSLAAIAKSFDASGQSLTRLAQREGLPNLAAAAGIQRFYGVDGGFLMAEDAEAIATALSGIERELESTEREAQNPMLAVMRAHDVRSIVTRAGRLSPQGWKSLADHLDDLLAREGQLGIPGTKGGPAADGRTAEGKAP
;
A
#
# COMPACT_ATOMS: atom_id res chain seq x y z
N MET A 1 12.47 -26.60 9.56
CA MET A 1 11.46 -25.54 9.38
C MET A 1 10.70 -25.34 10.69
N ARG A 2 10.85 -24.18 11.35
CA ARG A 2 9.97 -23.81 12.48
C ARG A 2 8.59 -23.50 11.89
N ALA A 3 7.52 -24.08 12.45
CA ALA A 3 6.16 -23.67 12.13
C ALA A 3 6.06 -22.15 12.37
N ALA A 4 5.69 -21.39 11.34
CA ALA A 4 5.40 -19.97 11.51
C ALA A 4 4.41 -19.83 12.68
N ALA A 5 4.75 -19.01 13.67
CA ALA A 5 3.91 -18.80 14.84
C ALA A 5 2.50 -18.42 14.36
N ARG A 6 1.50 -19.22 14.75
CA ARG A 6 0.11 -18.96 14.37
C ARG A 6 -0.27 -17.59 14.94
N PRO A 7 -0.87 -16.70 14.14
CA PRO A 7 -1.13 -15.33 14.55
C PRO A 7 -2.14 -15.28 15.71
N ASP A 8 -1.93 -14.40 16.69
CA ASP A 8 -2.87 -14.21 17.81
C ASP A 8 -3.91 -13.14 17.43
N LEU A 9 -5.05 -13.60 16.89
CA LEU A 9 -6.13 -12.73 16.45
C LEU A 9 -6.80 -11.98 17.62
N ALA A 10 -6.82 -12.57 18.83
CA ALA A 10 -7.40 -11.92 20.00
C ALA A 10 -6.49 -10.80 20.53
N ALA A 11 -5.18 -10.98 20.45
CA ALA A 11 -4.24 -9.88 20.71
C ALA A 11 -4.31 -8.80 19.64
N ALA A 12 -4.41 -9.17 18.36
CA ALA A 12 -4.55 -8.21 17.27
C ALA A 12 -5.85 -7.38 17.40
N TRP A 13 -6.96 -8.02 17.74
CA TRP A 13 -8.25 -7.37 17.99
C TRP A 13 -8.16 -6.34 19.11
N ARG A 14 -7.64 -6.72 20.30
CA ARG A 14 -7.47 -5.80 21.44
C ARG A 14 -6.57 -4.63 21.11
N ARG A 15 -5.48 -4.88 20.37
CA ARG A 15 -4.57 -3.82 19.94
C ARG A 15 -5.27 -2.81 19.02
N ILE A 16 -6.12 -3.28 18.11
CA ILE A 16 -6.88 -2.40 17.22
C ILE A 16 -7.92 -1.61 18.00
N GLU A 17 -8.59 -2.24 18.98
CA GLU A 17 -9.53 -1.55 19.87
C GLU A 17 -8.87 -0.41 20.66
N GLU A 18 -7.69 -0.66 21.25
CA GLU A 18 -6.90 0.37 21.93
C GLU A 18 -6.46 1.50 20.98
N LEU A 19 -5.97 1.14 19.79
CA LEU A 19 -5.53 2.12 18.79
C LEU A 19 -6.70 2.96 18.26
N SER A 20 -7.86 2.37 18.03
CA SER A 20 -9.08 3.09 17.62
C SER A 20 -9.51 4.07 18.72
N GLY A 21 -9.48 3.66 19.99
CA GLY A 21 -9.73 4.54 21.12
C GLY A 21 -8.76 5.72 21.21
N GLN A 22 -7.45 5.47 21.03
CA GLN A 22 -6.42 6.53 21.00
C GLN A 22 -6.61 7.50 19.83
N ARG A 23 -7.13 7.03 18.70
CA ARG A 23 -7.39 7.82 17.48
C ARG A 23 -8.78 8.47 17.45
N GLY A 24 -9.57 8.36 18.52
CA GLY A 24 -10.94 8.89 18.58
C GLY A 24 -11.91 8.22 17.59
N GLN A 25 -11.57 7.04 17.10
CA GLN A 25 -12.41 6.23 16.22
C GLN A 25 -13.30 5.32 17.07
N ASP A 26 -14.54 5.10 16.64
CA ASP A 26 -15.41 4.11 17.28
C ASP A 26 -14.89 2.69 16.98
N PRO A 27 -14.38 1.94 17.98
CA PRO A 27 -13.89 0.60 17.77
C PRO A 27 -14.97 -0.35 17.23
N ALA A 28 -16.25 -0.12 17.56
CA ALA A 28 -17.35 -0.94 17.07
C ALA A 28 -17.54 -0.78 15.55
N ALA A 29 -17.24 0.40 14.99
CA ALA A 29 -17.29 0.64 13.56
C ALA A 29 -16.09 0.00 12.82
N VAL A 30 -14.90 0.03 13.42
CA VAL A 30 -13.66 -0.53 12.85
C VAL A 30 -13.66 -2.05 12.89
N LEU A 31 -14.11 -2.61 14.02
CA LEU A 31 -14.13 -4.04 14.30
C LEU A 31 -15.50 -4.67 14.03
N SER A 32 -16.36 -4.01 13.25
CA SER A 32 -17.68 -4.57 12.92
C SER A 32 -17.53 -5.88 12.18
N VAL A 33 -18.36 -6.85 12.57
CA VAL A 33 -18.38 -8.19 11.98
C VAL A 33 -18.66 -8.11 10.48
N GLU A 34 -19.54 -7.21 10.08
CA GLU A 34 -19.91 -6.96 8.69
C GLU A 34 -18.72 -6.46 7.87
N ARG A 35 -17.94 -5.51 8.41
CA ARG A 35 -16.74 -4.98 7.74
C ARG A 35 -15.65 -6.02 7.63
N LEU A 36 -15.35 -6.74 8.71
CA LEU A 36 -14.36 -7.81 8.68
C LEU A 36 -14.76 -8.94 7.76
N SER A 37 -16.05 -9.26 7.72
CA SER A 37 -16.61 -10.24 6.79
C SER A 37 -16.54 -9.76 5.34
N HIS A 38 -16.71 -8.46 5.08
CA HIS A 38 -16.55 -7.86 3.76
C HIS A 38 -15.08 -7.92 3.28
N LEU A 39 -14.12 -7.61 4.15
CA LEU A 39 -12.69 -7.56 3.83
C LEU A 39 -12.03 -8.95 3.75
N SER A 40 -12.48 -9.90 4.56
CA SER A 40 -11.91 -11.26 4.62
C SER A 40 -12.63 -12.28 3.72
N GLY A 41 -13.88 -12.01 3.37
CA GLY A 41 -14.76 -12.97 2.72
C GLY A 41 -15.30 -14.08 3.66
N VAL A 42 -14.90 -14.09 4.94
CA VAL A 42 -15.41 -15.05 5.93
C VAL A 42 -16.84 -14.66 6.30
N GLU A 43 -17.76 -15.63 6.40
CA GLU A 43 -19.16 -15.36 6.75
C GLU A 43 -19.31 -14.61 8.08
N PRO A 44 -20.25 -13.65 8.20
CA PRO A 44 -20.41 -12.83 9.42
C PRO A 44 -20.54 -13.68 10.69
N ALA A 45 -21.38 -14.72 10.64
CA ALA A 45 -21.61 -15.62 11.76
C ALA A 45 -20.36 -16.39 12.23
N ARG A 46 -19.31 -16.48 11.40
CA ARG A 46 -18.07 -17.19 11.72
C ARG A 46 -16.95 -16.26 12.20
N VAL A 47 -16.99 -14.96 11.88
CA VAL A 47 -15.89 -14.02 12.17
C VAL A 47 -15.52 -14.03 13.65
N SER A 48 -16.48 -13.85 14.55
CA SER A 48 -16.23 -13.82 16.00
C SER A 48 -15.63 -15.12 16.51
N GLY A 49 -16.09 -16.26 16.01
CA GLY A 49 -15.55 -17.56 16.37
C GLY A 49 -14.14 -17.83 15.82
N VAL A 50 -13.82 -17.29 14.65
CA VAL A 50 -12.46 -17.35 14.08
C VAL A 50 -11.50 -16.49 14.91
N VAL A 51 -11.91 -15.27 15.30
CA VAL A 51 -11.10 -14.39 16.17
C VAL A 51 -10.86 -15.02 17.53
N ALA A 52 -11.89 -15.62 18.13
CA ALA A 52 -11.80 -16.32 19.41
C ALA A 52 -11.07 -17.68 19.32
N GLY A 53 -10.78 -18.17 18.11
CA GLY A 53 -10.18 -19.48 17.90
C GLY A 53 -11.09 -20.66 18.28
N THR A 54 -12.40 -20.44 18.38
CA THR A 54 -13.39 -21.43 18.80
C THR A 54 -14.01 -22.20 17.64
N VAL A 55 -13.83 -21.72 16.40
CA VAL A 55 -14.41 -22.30 15.19
C VAL A 55 -13.35 -23.00 14.35
N GLY A 56 -13.66 -24.23 13.92
CA GLY A 56 -12.81 -25.02 13.02
C GLY A 56 -12.78 -24.49 11.59
N GLU A 57 -11.75 -24.88 10.85
CA GLU A 57 -11.56 -24.46 9.47
C GLU A 57 -12.50 -25.22 8.52
N LEU A 58 -13.13 -24.51 7.59
CA LEU A 58 -13.96 -25.16 6.55
C LEU A 58 -13.07 -25.82 5.48
N PRO A 59 -13.57 -26.88 4.80
CA PRO A 59 -12.95 -27.41 3.59
C PRO A 59 -12.67 -26.30 2.55
N LEU A 60 -11.54 -26.41 1.85
CA LEU A 60 -11.05 -25.37 0.94
C LEU A 60 -12.05 -25.02 -0.16
N ASP A 61 -12.66 -26.03 -0.77
CA ASP A 61 -13.71 -25.92 -1.79
C ASP A 61 -14.91 -25.11 -1.28
N GLN A 62 -15.39 -25.42 -0.08
CA GLN A 62 -16.49 -24.67 0.54
C GLN A 62 -16.10 -23.21 0.82
N ARG A 63 -14.90 -22.96 1.35
CA ARG A 63 -14.42 -21.57 1.58
C ARG A 63 -14.35 -20.76 0.31
N VAL A 64 -13.72 -21.33 -0.71
CA VAL A 64 -13.49 -20.68 -1.99
C VAL A 64 -14.83 -20.36 -2.65
N HIS A 65 -15.78 -21.30 -2.62
CA HIS A 65 -17.14 -21.11 -3.12
C HIS A 65 -17.87 -19.99 -2.36
N LEU A 66 -17.93 -20.05 -1.03
CA LEU A 66 -18.62 -19.05 -0.21
C LEU A 66 -18.02 -17.64 -0.38
N ARG A 67 -16.69 -17.54 -0.46
CA ARG A 67 -16.00 -16.27 -0.72
C ARG A 67 -16.32 -15.72 -2.11
N PHE A 68 -16.38 -16.57 -3.12
CA PHE A 68 -16.76 -16.16 -4.46
C PHE A 68 -18.22 -15.66 -4.52
N LEU A 69 -19.16 -16.37 -3.89
CA LEU A 69 -20.54 -15.90 -3.79
C LEU A 69 -20.63 -14.57 -3.03
N ARG A 70 -19.86 -14.42 -1.96
CA ARG A 70 -19.84 -13.17 -1.18
C ARG A 70 -19.28 -11.99 -1.99
N LEU A 71 -18.26 -12.20 -2.81
CA LEU A 71 -17.77 -11.15 -3.73
C LEU A 71 -18.88 -10.73 -4.69
N ARG A 72 -19.55 -11.69 -5.32
CA ARG A 72 -20.68 -11.39 -6.23
C ARG A 72 -21.85 -10.71 -5.51
N ALA A 73 -22.09 -11.06 -4.25
CA ALA A 73 -23.15 -10.49 -3.40
C ALA A 73 -22.87 -9.05 -2.95
N THR A 74 -21.61 -8.71 -2.71
CA THR A 74 -21.22 -7.44 -2.04
C THR A 74 -20.56 -6.44 -2.98
N ARG A 75 -20.01 -6.88 -4.12
CA ARG A 75 -19.34 -6.05 -5.13
C ARG A 75 -20.17 -6.07 -6.41
N ARG A 76 -21.22 -5.25 -6.43
CA ARG A 76 -22.20 -5.17 -7.52
C ARG A 76 -21.68 -4.30 -8.68
N ASP A 77 -22.33 -4.40 -9.83
CA ASP A 77 -22.09 -3.48 -10.95
C ASP A 77 -22.57 -2.06 -10.63
N LYS A 78 -22.31 -1.10 -11.52
CA LYS A 78 -22.76 0.31 -11.37
C LYS A 78 -24.29 0.49 -11.27
N HIS A 79 -25.07 -0.56 -11.51
CA HIS A 79 -26.52 -0.59 -11.41
C HIS A 79 -27.01 -1.44 -10.22
N GLY A 80 -26.12 -1.89 -9.34
CA GLY A 80 -26.46 -2.70 -8.18
C GLY A 80 -26.73 -4.18 -8.47
N ARG A 81 -26.46 -4.65 -9.70
CA ARG A 81 -26.71 -6.03 -10.13
C ARG A 81 -25.49 -6.92 -9.92
N GLU A 82 -25.72 -8.23 -9.93
CA GLU A 82 -24.64 -9.21 -9.95
C GLU A 82 -23.86 -9.15 -11.26
N TRP A 83 -22.54 -9.24 -11.13
CA TRP A 83 -21.70 -9.50 -12.28
C TRP A 83 -22.01 -10.88 -12.88
N PRO A 84 -22.29 -10.95 -14.19
CA PRO A 84 -22.37 -12.21 -14.91
C PRO A 84 -21.03 -12.94 -14.88
N LEU A 85 -21.04 -14.27 -14.81
CA LEU A 85 -19.80 -15.06 -14.80
C LEU A 85 -18.94 -14.83 -16.06
N ALA A 86 -19.60 -14.62 -17.21
CA ALA A 86 -18.92 -14.28 -18.45
C ALA A 86 -18.13 -12.97 -18.33
N ALA A 87 -18.76 -11.91 -17.82
CA ALA A 87 -18.10 -10.61 -17.64
C ALA A 87 -16.90 -10.69 -16.67
N ILE A 88 -16.99 -11.50 -15.62
CA ILE A 88 -15.88 -11.72 -14.69
C ILE A 88 -14.75 -12.46 -15.42
N ALA A 89 -15.06 -13.51 -16.19
CA ALA A 89 -14.07 -14.32 -16.89
C ALA A 89 -13.38 -13.56 -18.04
N ASP A 90 -14.12 -12.69 -18.74
CA ASP A 90 -13.61 -11.87 -19.84
C ASP A 90 -12.50 -10.91 -19.38
N ASP A 91 -12.52 -10.44 -18.12
CA ASP A 91 -11.47 -9.56 -17.55
C ASP A 91 -10.09 -10.22 -17.43
N PHE A 92 -10.03 -11.55 -17.52
CA PHE A 92 -8.77 -12.30 -17.46
C PHE A 92 -8.65 -13.33 -18.58
N ASP A 93 -9.26 -13.02 -19.74
CA ASP A 93 -9.16 -13.80 -20.97
C ASP A 93 -9.52 -15.28 -20.81
N ALA A 94 -10.48 -15.57 -19.93
CA ALA A 94 -10.95 -16.92 -19.67
C ALA A 94 -12.35 -17.17 -20.29
N PRO A 95 -12.66 -18.40 -20.72
CA PRO A 95 -14.00 -18.73 -21.20
C PRO A 95 -15.05 -18.48 -20.11
N GLY A 96 -16.20 -17.90 -20.44
CA GLY A 96 -17.27 -17.61 -19.46
C GLY A 96 -17.76 -18.83 -18.66
N ALA A 97 -17.67 -20.03 -19.23
CA ALA A 97 -18.02 -21.29 -18.54
C ALA A 97 -16.98 -21.72 -17.48
N SER A 98 -15.78 -21.14 -17.48
CA SER A 98 -14.67 -21.54 -16.60
C SER A 98 -14.93 -21.29 -15.11
N LEU A 99 -15.84 -20.37 -14.79
CA LEU A 99 -16.27 -20.06 -13.42
C LEU A 99 -17.51 -20.84 -12.98
N GLY A 100 -18.13 -21.63 -13.87
CA GLY A 100 -19.32 -22.43 -13.56
C GLY A 100 -19.13 -23.37 -12.37
N PRO A 101 -18.06 -24.21 -12.33
CA PRO A 101 -17.81 -25.11 -11.20
C PRO A 101 -17.56 -24.36 -9.88
N LEU A 102 -16.87 -23.23 -9.92
CA LEU A 102 -16.66 -22.38 -8.76
C LEU A 102 -17.98 -21.81 -8.23
N ASN A 103 -18.83 -21.32 -9.15
CA ASN A 103 -20.14 -20.78 -8.81
C ASN A 103 -21.11 -21.84 -8.29
N ALA A 104 -20.98 -23.10 -8.72
CA ALA A 104 -21.80 -24.21 -8.26
C ALA A 104 -21.24 -24.89 -6.99
N GLY A 105 -20.03 -24.51 -6.55
CA GLY A 105 -19.36 -25.15 -5.42
C GLY A 105 -18.87 -26.57 -5.70
N THR A 106 -18.75 -26.94 -6.98
CA THR A 106 -18.37 -28.29 -7.42
C THR A 106 -16.91 -28.39 -7.85
N GLY A 107 -16.16 -27.28 -7.89
CA GLY A 107 -14.76 -27.28 -8.28
C GLY A 107 -13.97 -26.07 -7.80
N LEU A 108 -12.66 -26.28 -7.64
CA LEU A 108 -11.71 -25.21 -7.31
C LEU A 108 -11.27 -24.47 -8.57
N PRO A 109 -11.02 -23.15 -8.48
CA PRO A 109 -10.45 -22.40 -9.57
C PRO A 109 -8.99 -22.80 -9.77
N ARG A 110 -8.54 -22.77 -11.03
CA ARG A 110 -7.10 -22.77 -11.33
C ARG A 110 -6.48 -21.51 -10.74
N LEU A 111 -5.19 -21.55 -10.39
CA LEU A 111 -4.49 -20.40 -9.79
C LEU A 111 -4.64 -19.10 -10.61
N GLY A 112 -4.53 -19.19 -11.94
CA GLY A 112 -4.74 -18.05 -12.83
C GLY A 112 -6.17 -17.48 -12.77
N HIS A 113 -7.20 -18.34 -12.67
CA HIS A 113 -8.58 -17.89 -12.54
C HIS A 113 -8.84 -17.26 -11.17
N ALA A 114 -8.25 -17.82 -10.10
CA ALA A 114 -8.34 -17.23 -8.77
C ALA A 114 -7.71 -15.83 -8.72
N ALA A 115 -6.55 -15.65 -9.35
CA ALA A 115 -5.90 -14.36 -9.49
C ALA A 115 -6.75 -13.37 -10.31
N GLY A 116 -7.32 -13.83 -11.43
CA GLY A 116 -8.21 -13.03 -12.27
C GLY A 116 -9.44 -12.53 -11.53
N VAL A 117 -10.16 -13.43 -10.84
CA VAL A 117 -11.33 -13.08 -10.02
C VAL A 117 -10.96 -12.08 -8.92
N GLN A 118 -9.83 -12.31 -8.23
CA GLN A 118 -9.39 -11.41 -7.16
C GLN A 118 -9.08 -10.01 -7.69
N ARG A 119 -8.42 -9.92 -8.85
CA ARG A 119 -8.14 -8.64 -9.53
C ARG A 119 -9.43 -7.95 -9.96
N PHE A 120 -10.34 -8.66 -10.62
CA PHE A 120 -11.62 -8.13 -11.07
C PHE A 120 -12.41 -7.46 -9.93
N PHE A 121 -12.44 -8.10 -8.75
CA PHE A 121 -13.15 -7.56 -7.59
C PHE A 121 -12.33 -6.60 -6.72
N GLY A 122 -11.07 -6.32 -7.08
CA GLY A 122 -10.19 -5.46 -6.29
C GLY A 122 -9.95 -6.02 -4.88
N VAL A 123 -9.68 -7.31 -4.76
CA VAL A 123 -9.32 -7.97 -3.49
C VAL A 123 -7.91 -8.54 -3.52
N TYR A 124 -7.35 -8.76 -2.34
CA TYR A 124 -5.96 -9.17 -2.21
C TYR A 124 -5.66 -10.55 -2.80
N ALA A 125 -4.39 -10.76 -3.19
CA ALA A 125 -3.91 -12.04 -3.68
C ALA A 125 -4.02 -13.12 -2.60
N GLY A 126 -4.80 -14.18 -2.88
CA GLY A 126 -5.07 -15.26 -1.93
C GLY A 126 -6.37 -15.09 -1.16
N PHE A 127 -7.17 -14.05 -1.43
CA PHE A 127 -8.49 -13.87 -0.84
C PHE A 127 -9.36 -15.13 -0.96
N LEU A 128 -9.36 -15.81 -2.10
CA LEU A 128 -10.16 -17.04 -2.25
C LEU A 128 -9.58 -18.22 -1.47
N LEU A 129 -8.25 -18.36 -1.45
CA LEU A 129 -7.57 -19.58 -1.02
C LEU A 129 -7.17 -19.61 0.47
N ALA A 130 -7.00 -18.43 1.08
CA ALA A 130 -6.53 -18.31 2.46
C ALA A 130 -7.41 -19.09 3.44
N ASP A 131 -6.84 -19.61 4.51
CA ASP A 131 -7.63 -20.08 5.65
C ASP A 131 -8.37 -18.92 6.32
N SER A 132 -9.38 -19.24 7.13
CA SER A 132 -10.26 -18.24 7.74
C SER A 132 -9.49 -17.34 8.70
N LYS A 133 -8.50 -17.91 9.41
CA LYS A 133 -7.67 -17.18 10.37
C LYS A 133 -6.78 -16.15 9.68
N SER A 134 -6.04 -16.57 8.64
CA SER A 134 -5.19 -15.68 7.84
C SER A 134 -5.99 -14.60 7.11
N ALA A 135 -7.21 -14.91 6.66
CA ALA A 135 -8.07 -13.94 6.00
C ALA A 135 -8.60 -12.87 6.97
N VAL A 136 -8.99 -13.27 8.19
CA VAL A 136 -9.43 -12.35 9.25
C VAL A 136 -8.26 -11.52 9.77
N GLU A 137 -7.07 -12.09 9.92
CA GLU A 137 -5.86 -11.34 10.28
C GLU A 137 -5.60 -10.18 9.31
N ARG A 138 -5.61 -10.47 8.00
CA ARG A 138 -5.44 -9.44 6.97
C ARG A 138 -6.56 -8.42 7.01
N ALA A 139 -7.80 -8.84 7.22
CA ALA A 139 -8.92 -7.93 7.36
C ALA A 139 -8.79 -7.01 8.58
N LEU A 140 -8.25 -7.51 9.69
CA LEU A 140 -7.93 -6.70 10.88
C LEU A 140 -6.82 -5.70 10.59
N ALA A 141 -5.74 -6.12 9.91
CA ALA A 141 -4.68 -5.22 9.49
C ALA A 141 -5.18 -4.12 8.53
N LEU A 142 -6.02 -4.49 7.57
CA LEU A 142 -6.67 -3.55 6.64
C LEU A 142 -7.66 -2.64 7.37
N ALA A 143 -8.45 -3.14 8.32
CA ALA A 143 -9.38 -2.32 9.09
C ALA A 143 -8.64 -1.27 9.92
N ALA A 144 -7.49 -1.62 10.50
CA ALA A 144 -6.62 -0.68 11.20
C ALA A 144 -6.03 0.40 10.26
N ALA A 145 -5.79 0.06 9.00
CA ALA A 145 -5.24 0.97 7.99
C ALA A 145 -6.30 1.75 7.19
N THR A 146 -7.58 1.39 7.27
CA THR A 146 -8.67 1.97 6.43
C THR A 146 -9.87 2.48 7.23
N ALA A 147 -9.80 2.45 8.57
CA ALA A 147 -10.75 3.19 9.40
C ALA A 147 -10.62 4.67 9.07
N PRO A 148 -11.72 5.46 9.01
CA PRO A 148 -11.68 6.80 8.44
C PRO A 148 -10.60 7.62 9.14
N GLU A 149 -9.52 7.84 8.41
CA GLU A 149 -8.35 8.63 8.76
C GLU A 149 -8.72 10.11 8.80
N ARG A 150 -9.98 10.48 9.03
CA ARG A 150 -10.47 11.85 8.82
C ARG A 150 -9.71 12.92 9.61
N CYS A 151 -9.08 12.56 10.72
CA CYS A 151 -8.22 13.48 11.47
C CYS A 151 -6.79 13.51 10.90
N ASP A 152 -6.20 12.36 10.61
CA ASP A 152 -4.86 12.24 10.03
C ASP A 152 -4.82 12.74 8.57
N ASP A 153 -5.86 12.48 7.79
CA ASP A 153 -6.11 12.98 6.42
C ASP A 153 -6.17 14.50 6.38
N LEU A 154 -6.86 15.13 7.34
CA LEU A 154 -6.96 16.58 7.38
C LEU A 154 -5.65 17.23 7.85
N GLU A 155 -4.91 16.59 8.75
CA GLU A 155 -3.56 17.03 9.14
C GLU A 155 -2.55 16.83 7.98
N HIS A 156 -2.66 15.74 7.23
CA HIS A 156 -1.84 15.49 6.05
C HIS A 156 -2.17 16.48 4.92
N LEU A 157 -3.45 16.71 4.63
CA LEU A 157 -3.88 17.76 3.71
C LEU A 157 -3.47 19.15 4.20
N SER A 158 -3.51 19.41 5.51
CA SER A 158 -2.99 20.64 6.09
C SER A 158 -1.50 20.79 5.82
N HIS A 159 -0.72 19.73 5.99
CA HIS A 159 0.70 19.69 5.67
C HIS A 159 0.98 20.02 4.19
N LEU A 160 0.20 19.42 3.28
CA LEU A 160 0.35 19.56 1.83
C LEU A 160 -0.17 20.88 1.24
N THR A 161 -1.15 21.52 1.88
CA THR A 161 -1.83 22.72 1.35
C THR A 161 -1.49 24.00 2.10
N GLY A 162 -0.99 23.89 3.33
CA GLY A 162 -0.81 25.03 4.24
C GLY A 162 -2.11 25.62 4.78
N MET A 163 -3.25 24.96 4.55
CA MET A 163 -4.55 25.32 5.12
C MET A 163 -4.73 24.70 6.49
N THR A 164 -5.58 25.27 7.34
CA THR A 164 -5.96 24.64 8.61
C THR A 164 -6.92 23.47 8.36
N PRO A 165 -6.96 22.44 9.23
CA PRO A 165 -7.93 21.35 9.14
C PRO A 165 -9.39 21.84 9.04
N GLN A 166 -9.73 22.92 9.76
CA GLN A 166 -11.05 23.53 9.70
C GLN A 166 -11.34 24.18 8.34
N ALA A 167 -10.37 24.91 7.77
CA ALA A 167 -10.51 25.51 6.44
C ALA A 167 -10.70 24.44 5.36
N ILE A 168 -9.93 23.35 5.42
CA ILE A 168 -10.06 22.22 4.50
C ILE A 168 -11.47 21.62 4.58
N ARG A 169 -11.97 21.36 5.79
CA ARG A 169 -13.32 20.84 5.97
C ARG A 169 -14.39 21.75 5.38
N LEU A 170 -14.28 23.06 5.62
CA LEU A 170 -15.20 24.06 5.07
C LEU A 170 -15.16 24.10 3.54
N THR A 171 -13.97 24.03 2.94
CA THR A 171 -13.82 24.01 1.49
C THR A 171 -14.38 22.72 0.86
N LEU A 172 -14.15 21.55 1.48
CA LEU A 172 -14.73 20.28 1.05
C LEU A 172 -16.26 20.28 1.16
N ASP A 173 -16.82 20.99 2.14
CA ASP A 173 -18.27 21.24 2.28
C ASP A 173 -18.82 22.26 1.26
N GLY A 174 -18.00 22.76 0.33
CA GLY A 174 -18.37 23.77 -0.66
C GLY A 174 -18.52 25.18 -0.09
N ARG A 175 -17.97 25.44 1.11
CA ARG A 175 -18.06 26.71 1.85
C ARG A 175 -16.67 27.25 2.19
N PRO A 176 -15.78 27.50 1.20
CA PRO A 176 -14.41 27.89 1.46
C PRO A 176 -14.33 29.19 2.28
N PRO A 177 -13.38 29.28 3.24
CA PRO A 177 -13.09 30.53 3.93
C PRO A 177 -12.71 31.62 2.92
N ARG A 178 -13.34 32.79 3.00
CA ARG A 178 -13.02 33.93 2.12
C ARG A 178 -11.99 34.84 2.77
N LEU A 179 -10.78 34.31 2.98
CA LEU A 179 -9.68 35.11 3.50
C LEU A 179 -9.15 36.07 2.42
N PRO A 180 -8.72 37.29 2.78
CA PRO A 180 -7.96 38.12 1.86
C PRO A 180 -6.71 37.38 1.40
N LEU A 181 -6.39 37.41 0.09
CA LEU A 181 -5.25 36.70 -0.50
C LEU A 181 -3.92 36.95 0.26
N LYS A 182 -3.72 38.18 0.72
CA LYS A 182 -2.55 38.58 1.51
C LYS A 182 -2.43 37.80 2.83
N GLU A 183 -3.54 37.54 3.49
CA GLU A 183 -3.57 36.75 4.72
C GLU A 183 -3.36 35.27 4.44
N GLN A 184 -4.00 34.73 3.40
CA GLN A 184 -3.79 33.35 2.96
C GLN A 184 -2.31 33.07 2.63
N VAL A 185 -1.68 33.92 1.83
CA VAL A 185 -0.28 33.79 1.43
C VAL A 185 0.67 33.87 2.64
N HIS A 186 0.38 34.76 3.60
CA HIS A 186 1.13 34.83 4.84
C HIS A 186 0.97 33.56 5.70
N GLN A 187 -0.27 33.06 5.87
CA GLN A 187 -0.53 31.83 6.62
C GLN A 187 0.19 30.63 6.00
N ARG A 188 0.13 30.47 4.68
CA ARG A 188 0.83 29.40 3.96
C ARG A 188 2.36 29.53 4.05
N PHE A 189 2.89 30.75 3.99
CA PHE A 189 4.33 30.98 4.19
C PHE A 189 4.81 30.61 5.60
N GLU A 190 4.09 31.03 6.65
CA GLU A 190 4.42 30.67 8.03
C GLU A 190 4.23 29.16 8.28
N HIS A 191 3.25 28.54 7.62
CA HIS A 191 3.09 27.08 7.65
C HIS A 191 4.33 26.35 7.11
N LEU A 192 4.88 26.77 5.97
CA LEU A 192 6.13 26.20 5.44
C LEU A 192 7.27 26.34 6.45
N ARG A 193 7.44 27.53 7.03
CA ARG A 193 8.50 27.80 8.02
C ARG A 193 8.39 26.93 9.27
N ARG A 194 7.17 26.63 9.71
CA ARG A 194 6.88 25.79 10.88
C ARG A 194 7.02 24.30 10.60
N THR A 195 6.58 23.83 9.44
CA THR A 195 6.48 22.40 9.12
C THR A 195 7.72 21.83 8.44
N ARG A 196 8.60 22.68 7.92
CA ARG A 196 9.84 22.31 7.25
C ARG A 196 11.01 23.05 7.91
N PRO A 197 11.30 22.75 9.18
CA PRO A 197 12.43 23.34 9.87
C PRO A 197 13.75 22.80 9.32
N ARG A 198 14.83 23.47 9.69
CA ARG A 198 16.19 22.95 9.49
C ARG A 198 16.43 21.70 10.35
N GLU A 199 17.59 21.06 10.14
CA GLU A 199 18.05 19.93 10.96
C GLU A 199 18.15 20.26 12.45
N ASP A 200 18.40 21.54 12.80
CA ASP A 200 18.44 22.04 14.19
C ASP A 200 17.04 22.26 14.80
N GLY A 201 15.96 21.92 14.07
CA GLY A 201 14.58 22.11 14.48
C GLY A 201 14.09 23.56 14.42
N GLN A 202 14.95 24.51 14.04
CA GLN A 202 14.58 25.93 13.96
C GLN A 202 14.07 26.30 12.55
N PRO A 203 13.16 27.28 12.44
CA PRO A 203 12.72 27.80 11.15
C PRO A 203 13.90 28.37 10.35
N HIS A 204 13.85 28.22 9.02
CA HIS A 204 14.81 28.89 8.15
C HIS A 204 14.71 30.42 8.30
N SER A 205 15.87 31.08 8.37
CA SER A 205 15.94 32.54 8.39
C SER A 205 15.49 33.12 7.04
N LEU A 206 14.88 34.30 7.05
CA LEU A 206 14.44 34.97 5.82
C LEU A 206 15.63 35.24 4.88
N ALA A 207 16.82 35.54 5.42
CA ALA A 207 18.03 35.72 4.64
C ALA A 207 18.48 34.43 3.94
N ALA A 208 18.40 33.28 4.61
CA ALA A 208 18.74 31.99 4.03
C ALA A 208 17.78 31.62 2.89
N ILE A 209 16.48 31.89 3.07
CA ILE A 209 15.46 31.68 2.03
C ILE A 209 15.75 32.59 0.84
N ALA A 210 15.96 33.90 1.05
CA ALA A 210 16.24 34.86 -0.03
C ALA A 210 17.48 34.48 -0.86
N LYS A 211 18.53 34.00 -0.18
CA LYS A 211 19.79 33.62 -0.80
C LYS A 211 19.65 32.46 -1.79
N SER A 212 18.67 31.57 -1.62
CA SER A 212 18.48 30.42 -2.52
C SER A 212 17.89 30.80 -3.89
N PHE A 213 17.48 32.06 -4.07
CA PHE A 213 16.96 32.57 -5.34
C PHE A 213 17.47 33.99 -5.66
N ASP A 214 18.65 34.33 -5.12
CA ASP A 214 19.40 35.57 -5.41
C ASP A 214 18.56 36.85 -5.30
N ALA A 215 17.73 36.94 -4.25
CA ALA A 215 16.85 38.08 -4.00
C ALA A 215 17.21 38.84 -2.74
N SER A 216 16.79 40.11 -2.68
CA SER A 216 16.83 40.88 -1.44
C SER A 216 15.81 40.33 -0.42
N GLY A 217 16.24 40.18 0.84
CA GLY A 217 15.38 39.67 1.92
C GLY A 217 14.19 40.57 2.26
N GLN A 218 14.14 41.80 1.74
CA GLN A 218 13.09 42.78 2.04
C GLN A 218 11.69 42.29 1.64
N SER A 219 11.57 41.58 0.51
CA SER A 219 10.30 41.00 0.06
C SER A 219 9.74 39.98 1.07
N LEU A 220 10.61 39.14 1.64
CA LEU A 220 10.28 38.15 2.66
C LEU A 220 9.98 38.80 4.00
N THR A 221 10.69 39.87 4.38
CA THR A 221 10.41 40.63 5.60
C THR A 221 8.99 41.21 5.57
N ARG A 222 8.60 41.86 4.46
CA ARG A 222 7.23 42.36 4.32
C ARG A 222 6.18 41.26 4.31
N LEU A 223 6.48 40.11 3.72
CA LEU A 223 5.58 38.95 3.73
C LEU A 223 5.40 38.41 5.16
N ALA A 224 6.49 38.26 5.91
CA ALA A 224 6.47 37.84 7.31
C ALA A 224 5.73 38.84 8.22
N GLN A 225 5.80 40.14 7.91
CA GLN A 225 5.11 41.21 8.67
C GLN A 225 3.66 41.44 8.22
N ARG A 226 3.12 40.67 7.28
CA ARG A 226 1.78 40.90 6.69
C ARG A 226 1.65 42.27 6.06
N GLU A 227 2.71 42.79 5.46
CA GLU A 227 2.74 44.12 4.83
C GLU A 227 2.59 44.04 3.31
N GLY A 228 2.97 42.94 2.67
CA GLY A 228 2.79 42.77 1.22
C GLY A 228 2.79 41.32 0.74
N LEU A 229 2.44 41.15 -0.52
CA LEU A 229 2.58 39.89 -1.26
C LEU A 229 4.01 39.74 -1.82
N PRO A 230 4.53 38.51 -1.94
CA PRO A 230 5.71 38.27 -2.74
C PRO A 230 5.37 38.50 -4.21
N ASN A 231 6.34 39.02 -4.98
CA ASN A 231 6.22 38.99 -6.45
C ASN A 231 6.38 37.54 -6.97
N LEU A 232 6.08 37.31 -8.25
CA LEU A 232 6.12 35.97 -8.85
C LEU A 232 7.48 35.27 -8.70
N ALA A 233 8.58 36.01 -8.86
CA ALA A 233 9.93 35.46 -8.71
C ALA A 233 10.20 35.02 -7.26
N ALA A 234 9.82 35.84 -6.28
CA ALA A 234 9.96 35.50 -4.87
C ALA A 234 9.05 34.33 -4.48
N ALA A 235 7.81 34.27 -4.98
CA ALA A 235 6.90 33.15 -4.72
C ALA A 235 7.46 31.83 -5.27
N ALA A 236 7.95 31.83 -6.51
CA ALA A 236 8.61 30.67 -7.11
C ALA A 236 9.89 30.25 -6.35
N GLY A 237 10.67 31.24 -5.91
CA GLY A 237 11.88 31.03 -5.12
C GLY A 237 11.60 30.35 -3.78
N ILE A 238 10.58 30.82 -3.04
CA ILE A 238 10.12 30.23 -1.78
C ILE A 238 9.65 28.79 -2.00
N GLN A 239 8.80 28.56 -3.01
CA GLN A 239 8.24 27.24 -3.27
C GLN A 239 9.33 26.22 -3.63
N ARG A 240 10.29 26.62 -4.47
CA ARG A 240 11.45 25.79 -4.81
C ARG A 240 12.34 25.51 -3.60
N PHE A 241 12.58 26.51 -2.75
CA PHE A 241 13.36 26.34 -1.52
C PHE A 241 12.77 25.28 -0.59
N TYR A 242 11.45 25.27 -0.44
CA TYR A 242 10.73 24.31 0.41
C TYR A 242 10.34 23.00 -0.30
N GLY A 243 10.66 22.86 -1.59
CA GLY A 243 10.29 21.69 -2.38
C GLY A 243 8.78 21.48 -2.52
N VAL A 244 8.00 22.57 -2.59
CA VAL A 244 6.54 22.50 -2.79
C VAL A 244 6.14 22.93 -4.20
N ASP A 245 4.95 22.51 -4.62
CA ASP A 245 4.46 22.71 -5.98
C ASP A 245 4.29 24.19 -6.36
N GLY A 246 4.40 24.43 -7.67
CA GLY A 246 4.11 25.71 -8.28
C GLY A 246 2.67 26.13 -8.02
N GLY A 247 2.47 27.18 -7.22
CA GLY A 247 1.14 27.70 -6.89
C GLY A 247 0.76 27.54 -5.43
N PHE A 248 1.52 26.78 -4.63
CA PHE A 248 1.23 26.55 -3.21
C PHE A 248 0.86 27.83 -2.44
N LEU A 249 1.57 28.94 -2.64
CA LEU A 249 1.30 30.18 -1.92
C LEU A 249 0.00 30.88 -2.36
N MET A 250 -0.31 30.83 -3.66
CA MET A 250 -1.31 31.69 -4.31
C MET A 250 -2.58 30.95 -4.73
N ALA A 251 -2.55 29.62 -4.81
CA ALA A 251 -3.67 28.80 -5.28
C ALA A 251 -4.92 29.03 -4.42
N GLU A 252 -6.09 29.02 -5.06
CA GLU A 252 -7.34 29.05 -4.30
C GLU A 252 -7.49 27.80 -3.45
N ASP A 253 -8.26 27.88 -2.36
CA ASP A 253 -8.38 26.77 -1.41
C ASP A 253 -8.87 25.46 -2.06
N ALA A 254 -9.81 25.53 -3.00
CA ALA A 254 -10.29 24.37 -3.72
C ALA A 254 -9.23 23.79 -4.67
N GLU A 255 -8.46 24.65 -5.33
CA GLU A 255 -7.36 24.25 -6.22
C GLU A 255 -6.24 23.59 -5.43
N ALA A 256 -5.84 24.18 -4.29
CA ALA A 256 -4.82 23.63 -3.42
C ALA A 256 -5.19 22.22 -2.92
N ILE A 257 -6.44 22.01 -2.51
CA ILE A 257 -6.95 20.70 -2.10
C ILE A 257 -6.96 19.73 -3.29
N ALA A 258 -7.44 20.15 -4.46
CA ALA A 258 -7.47 19.30 -5.65
C ALA A 258 -6.06 18.82 -6.05
N THR A 259 -5.07 19.72 -6.09
CA THR A 259 -3.68 19.36 -6.37
C THR A 259 -3.12 18.37 -5.34
N ALA A 260 -3.36 18.61 -4.04
CA ALA A 260 -2.92 17.71 -2.98
C ALA A 260 -3.55 16.31 -3.12
N LEU A 261 -4.86 16.23 -3.37
CA LEU A 261 -5.57 14.97 -3.59
C LEU A 261 -5.06 14.22 -4.83
N SER A 262 -4.80 14.91 -5.94
CA SER A 262 -4.19 14.29 -7.13
C SER A 262 -2.75 13.82 -6.89
N GLY A 263 -2.02 14.45 -5.95
CA GLY A 263 -0.72 13.95 -5.48
C GLY A 263 -0.87 12.62 -4.75
N ILE A 264 -1.76 12.60 -3.76
CA ILE A 264 -2.07 11.40 -2.96
C ILE A 264 -2.58 10.26 -3.85
N GLU A 265 -3.49 10.54 -4.78
CA GLU A 265 -4.02 9.56 -5.73
C GLU A 265 -2.89 8.90 -6.54
N ARG A 266 -1.96 9.69 -7.09
CA ARG A 266 -0.82 9.16 -7.85
C ARG A 266 0.12 8.32 -6.98
N GLU A 267 0.35 8.73 -5.74
CA GLU A 267 1.15 7.96 -4.79
C GLU A 267 0.50 6.60 -4.49
N LEU A 268 -0.79 6.60 -4.16
CA LEU A 268 -1.56 5.39 -3.91
C LEU A 268 -1.60 4.47 -5.13
N GLU A 269 -1.85 5.00 -6.34
CA GLU A 269 -1.75 4.24 -7.58
C GLU A 269 -0.36 3.61 -7.78
N SER A 270 0.69 4.34 -7.42
CA SER A 270 2.06 3.84 -7.54
C SER A 270 2.33 2.71 -6.56
N THR A 271 1.89 2.85 -5.30
CA THR A 271 2.00 1.82 -4.27
C THR A 271 1.17 0.60 -4.62
N GLU A 272 -0.04 0.78 -5.15
CA GLU A 272 -0.87 -0.33 -5.64
C GLU A 272 -0.22 -1.05 -6.83
N ARG A 273 0.35 -0.33 -7.80
CA ARG A 273 1.09 -0.94 -8.92
C ARG A 273 2.31 -1.71 -8.43
N GLU A 274 2.99 -1.22 -7.40
CA GLU A 274 4.13 -1.90 -6.78
C GLU A 274 3.73 -3.13 -5.98
N ALA A 275 2.60 -3.08 -5.27
CA ALA A 275 2.01 -4.23 -4.58
C ALA A 275 1.48 -5.29 -5.55
N GLN A 276 0.92 -4.88 -6.68
CA GLN A 276 0.43 -5.76 -7.75
C GLN A 276 1.57 -6.39 -8.56
N ASN A 277 2.77 -5.78 -8.55
CA ASN A 277 3.93 -6.29 -9.25
C ASN A 277 5.20 -6.17 -8.37
N PRO A 278 5.42 -7.12 -7.44
CA PRO A 278 6.58 -7.10 -6.55
C PRO A 278 7.93 -7.14 -7.31
N MET A 279 7.93 -7.61 -8.56
CA MET A 279 9.11 -7.55 -9.43
C MET A 279 9.46 -6.11 -9.82
N LEU A 280 8.49 -5.22 -10.03
CA LEU A 280 8.75 -3.80 -10.34
C LEU A 280 9.35 -3.04 -9.15
N ALA A 281 8.94 -3.38 -7.93
CA ALA A 281 9.51 -2.81 -6.71
C ALA A 281 11.00 -3.22 -6.54
N VAL A 282 11.30 -4.51 -6.73
CA VAL A 282 12.68 -5.04 -6.73
C VAL A 282 13.51 -4.41 -7.86
N MET A 283 12.93 -4.23 -9.05
CA MET A 283 13.63 -3.66 -10.20
C MET A 283 14.02 -2.19 -10.00
N ARG A 284 13.23 -1.41 -9.25
CA ARG A 284 13.53 -0.01 -8.92
C ARG A 284 14.49 0.12 -7.74
N ALA A 285 14.31 -0.69 -6.70
CA ALA A 285 15.16 -0.65 -5.50
C ALA A 285 16.63 -1.03 -5.77
N HIS A 286 16.88 -1.87 -6.77
CA HIS A 286 18.21 -2.44 -7.01
C HIS A 286 18.82 -2.09 -8.37
N ASP A 287 18.36 -1.02 -9.03
CA ASP A 287 18.84 -0.57 -10.36
C ASP A 287 18.90 -1.70 -11.42
N VAL A 288 17.95 -2.65 -11.34
CA VAL A 288 17.90 -3.82 -12.23
C VAL A 288 17.64 -3.40 -13.67
N ARG A 289 17.04 -2.21 -13.89
CA ARG A 289 16.87 -1.62 -15.22
C ARG A 289 18.20 -1.48 -15.97
N SER A 290 19.26 -1.03 -15.30
CA SER A 290 20.59 -0.91 -15.89
C SER A 290 21.15 -2.26 -16.34
N ILE A 291 20.85 -3.34 -15.61
CA ILE A 291 21.26 -4.71 -15.94
C ILE A 291 20.43 -5.25 -17.10
N VAL A 292 19.10 -5.10 -17.07
CA VAL A 292 18.18 -5.57 -18.12
C VAL A 292 18.46 -4.89 -19.46
N THR A 293 18.71 -3.58 -19.46
CA THR A 293 19.05 -2.83 -20.70
C THR A 293 20.34 -3.33 -21.34
N ARG A 294 21.32 -3.76 -20.54
CA ARG A 294 22.58 -4.33 -21.05
C ARG A 294 22.43 -5.79 -21.45
N ALA A 295 21.70 -6.58 -20.65
CA ALA A 295 21.39 -7.98 -20.94
C ALA A 295 20.58 -8.15 -22.24
N GLY A 296 19.72 -7.18 -22.58
CA GLY A 296 18.99 -7.12 -23.86
C GLY A 296 19.86 -7.14 -25.12
N ARG A 297 21.17 -6.92 -24.99
CA ARG A 297 22.14 -6.98 -26.10
C ARG A 297 22.84 -8.34 -26.22
N LEU A 298 22.59 -9.27 -25.31
CA LEU A 298 23.24 -10.58 -25.29
C LEU A 298 22.54 -11.57 -26.22
N SER A 299 23.31 -12.52 -26.77
CA SER A 299 22.78 -13.68 -27.48
C SER A 299 22.09 -14.65 -26.51
N PRO A 300 21.25 -15.60 -26.98
CA PRO A 300 20.61 -16.59 -26.11
C PRO A 300 21.58 -17.39 -25.23
N GLN A 301 22.79 -17.66 -25.73
CA GLN A 301 23.84 -18.31 -24.95
C GLN A 301 24.47 -17.36 -23.92
N GLY A 302 24.56 -16.07 -24.23
CA GLY A 302 24.94 -15.02 -23.27
C GLY A 302 23.91 -14.83 -22.16
N TRP A 303 22.62 -14.98 -22.47
CA TRP A 303 21.54 -14.99 -21.46
C TRP A 303 21.67 -16.15 -20.49
N LYS A 304 21.97 -17.35 -21.00
CA LYS A 304 22.21 -18.52 -20.17
C LYS A 304 23.43 -18.34 -19.26
N SER A 305 24.53 -17.86 -19.80
CA SER A 305 25.75 -17.56 -19.03
C SER A 305 25.53 -16.51 -17.94
N LEU A 306 24.75 -15.47 -18.23
CA LEU A 306 24.37 -14.46 -17.23
C LEU A 306 23.50 -15.05 -16.12
N ALA A 307 22.55 -15.92 -16.45
CA ALA A 307 21.71 -16.61 -15.47
C ALA A 307 22.55 -17.53 -14.57
N ASP A 308 23.42 -18.37 -15.15
CA ASP A 308 24.30 -19.27 -14.41
C ASP A 308 25.24 -18.47 -13.47
N HIS A 309 25.73 -17.31 -13.91
CA HIS A 309 26.57 -16.44 -13.09
C HIS A 309 25.81 -15.76 -11.93
N LEU A 310 24.56 -15.39 -12.15
CA LEU A 310 23.68 -14.87 -11.09
C LEU A 310 23.37 -15.96 -10.05
N ASP A 311 23.12 -17.18 -10.49
CA ASP A 311 22.91 -18.33 -9.59
C ASP A 311 24.15 -18.61 -8.74
N ASP A 312 25.36 -18.55 -9.33
CA ASP A 312 26.63 -18.67 -8.61
C ASP A 312 26.82 -17.56 -7.56
N LEU A 313 26.46 -16.31 -7.91
CA LEU A 313 26.54 -15.17 -6.98
C LEU A 313 25.55 -15.34 -5.82
N LEU A 314 24.31 -15.75 -6.11
CA LEU A 314 23.29 -16.01 -5.10
C LEU A 314 23.64 -17.21 -4.21
N ALA A 315 24.29 -18.24 -4.76
CA ALA A 315 24.80 -19.37 -3.98
C ALA A 315 25.94 -18.95 -3.04
N ARG A 316 26.83 -18.05 -3.48
CA ARG A 316 27.90 -17.48 -2.65
C ARG A 316 27.37 -16.58 -1.53
N GLU A 317 26.30 -15.84 -1.79
CA GLU A 317 25.63 -15.01 -0.78
C GLU A 317 24.63 -15.79 0.11
N GLY A 318 24.54 -17.12 -0.07
CA GLY A 318 23.76 -18.00 0.79
C GLY A 318 22.25 -17.97 0.56
N GLN A 319 21.80 -17.50 -0.61
CA GLN A 319 20.38 -17.28 -0.93
C GLN A 319 19.75 -18.37 -1.82
N LEU A 320 20.53 -19.33 -2.32
CA LEU A 320 20.02 -20.52 -3.04
C LEU A 320 20.58 -21.82 -2.44
N GLY A 321 19.69 -22.73 -2.04
CA GLY A 321 20.05 -24.09 -1.64
C GLY A 321 20.50 -24.90 -2.86
N ILE A 322 21.69 -25.50 -2.78
CA ILE A 322 22.38 -26.19 -3.87
C ILE A 322 21.52 -27.37 -4.40
N PRO A 323 21.16 -27.41 -5.69
CA PRO A 323 20.61 -28.60 -6.33
C PRO A 323 21.74 -29.48 -6.87
N GLY A 324 21.82 -30.73 -6.38
CA GLY A 324 22.43 -31.84 -7.11
C GLY A 324 23.75 -32.39 -6.58
N THR A 325 23.69 -33.30 -5.60
CA THR A 325 24.66 -34.41 -5.50
C THR A 325 23.90 -35.73 -5.60
N LYS A 326 23.81 -36.27 -6.82
CA LYS A 326 23.57 -37.70 -7.03
C LYS A 326 24.89 -38.43 -6.75
N GLY A 327 24.87 -39.29 -5.73
CA GLY A 327 25.88 -40.32 -5.47
C GLY A 327 25.22 -41.41 -4.65
N GLY A 328 24.77 -42.47 -5.33
CA GLY A 328 24.24 -43.69 -4.71
C GLY A 328 25.31 -44.54 -4.01
N PRO A 329 24.92 -45.69 -3.44
CA PRO A 329 25.35 -46.13 -2.11
C PRO A 329 26.38 -47.27 -2.08
N ALA A 330 26.74 -47.65 -0.85
CA ALA A 330 27.40 -48.88 -0.38
C ALA A 330 28.94 -48.90 -0.38
N ALA A 331 29.51 -48.77 0.82
CA ALA A 331 30.84 -49.28 1.14
C ALA A 331 30.69 -50.35 2.24
N ASP A 332 31.03 -51.57 1.84
CA ASP A 332 31.04 -52.78 2.64
C ASP A 332 31.99 -52.70 3.85
N GLY A 333 31.49 -53.20 4.97
CA GLY A 333 32.04 -54.39 5.61
C GLY A 333 33.56 -54.48 5.82
N ARG A 334 33.99 -53.92 6.95
CA ARG A 334 35.16 -54.26 7.78
C ARG A 334 35.76 -55.67 7.55
N THR A 335 37.06 -55.71 7.23
CA THR A 335 37.97 -56.81 7.61
C THR A 335 39.05 -56.25 8.54
N ALA A 336 39.05 -56.71 9.78
CA ALA A 336 40.11 -56.48 10.76
C ALA A 336 40.42 -57.81 11.45
N GLU A 337 41.40 -58.52 10.92
CA GLU A 337 42.20 -59.53 11.63
C GLU A 337 43.66 -59.07 11.47
N GLY A 338 44.52 -58.99 12.46
CA GLY A 338 44.43 -59.32 13.87
C GLY A 338 45.84 -59.25 14.47
N LYS A 339 45.94 -59.83 15.68
CA LYS A 339 47.16 -60.34 16.34
C LYS A 339 47.81 -59.42 17.39
N ALA A 340 47.43 -59.69 18.64
CA ALA A 340 48.34 -59.76 19.79
C ALA A 340 49.13 -61.09 19.72
N PRO A 341 50.21 -61.32 20.50
CA PRO A 341 50.83 -60.47 21.53
C PRO A 341 52.12 -59.76 21.10
#